data_AF-A0A7L0UCR7-F1
#
_entry.id   AF-A0A7L0UCR7-F1
#
_cell.length_a   1.000
_cell.length_b   1.000
_cell.length_c   1.000
_cell.angle_alpha   90.00
_cell.angle_beta   90.00
_cell.angle_gamma   90.00
#
_symmetry.space_group_name_H-M   'P 1'
#
loop_
_entity.id
_entity.type
_entity.pdbx_description
1 polymer ?
#
loop_
_entity_poly.entity_id
_entity_poly.type
_entity_poly.pdbx_seq_one_letter_code
_entity_poly.pdbx_strand_id
1 'polypeptide(L)'
;QEFRVYWTELRGTMLFFYDDKKASTYSQKLDVSSLTSATDVYPDENGSAQFILMLSNGELELKANDCECGKEWRGFILTVTKLSVSPDKSLLPEQLTRMSEVLEKEKKRRIMLNNCSSTSLNTKSPLSSTLTTMPACFYAVSRQEATEMLEKNPSQGNLILRPGSDSKNYAITIRHELDAPRVKHYKVMSKGTSYVIELERQVTLPSLQDVVNYFVTQTRGNLKPFIIET
;
A
#
# COMPACT_ATOMS: atom_id res chain seq x y z
N GLN A 1 22.80 -20.13 6.85
CA GLN A 1 21.57 -19.35 7.13
C GLN A 1 20.40 -20.15 6.59
N GLU A 2 19.33 -20.36 7.37
CA GLU A 2 18.18 -21.13 6.89
C GLU A 2 17.22 -20.22 6.13
N PHE A 3 16.82 -20.62 4.93
CA PHE A 3 15.81 -19.92 4.14
C PHE A 3 14.42 -20.22 4.69
N ARG A 4 13.61 -19.17 4.86
CA ARG A 4 12.20 -19.30 5.22
C ARG A 4 11.34 -19.27 3.96
N VAL A 5 10.47 -20.26 3.82
CA VAL A 5 9.58 -20.40 2.66
C VAL A 5 8.37 -19.49 2.83
N TYR A 6 8.06 -18.72 1.78
CA TYR A 6 6.88 -17.87 1.71
C TYR A 6 6.22 -18.01 0.33
N TRP A 7 4.90 -17.82 0.30
CA TRP A 7 4.23 -17.45 -0.94
C TRP A 7 4.46 -15.96 -1.17
N THR A 8 5.08 -15.60 -2.29
CA THR A 8 5.55 -14.22 -2.53
C THR A 8 4.82 -13.59 -3.70
N GLU A 9 4.49 -12.31 -3.58
CA GLU A 9 3.83 -11.52 -4.62
C GLU A 9 4.55 -10.18 -4.81
N LEU A 10 4.83 -9.80 -6.05
CA LEU A 10 5.37 -8.49 -6.40
C LEU A 10 4.24 -7.56 -6.87
N ARG A 11 4.03 -6.43 -6.17
CA ARG A 11 3.11 -5.36 -6.59
C ARG A 11 3.83 -4.02 -6.67
N GLY A 12 3.98 -3.48 -7.88
CA GLY A 12 4.81 -2.29 -8.10
C GLY A 12 6.25 -2.58 -7.68
N THR A 13 6.81 -1.79 -6.77
CA THR A 13 8.14 -2.02 -6.18
C THR A 13 8.11 -2.70 -4.82
N MET A 14 6.97 -3.28 -4.40
CA MET A 14 6.82 -3.93 -3.09
C MET A 14 6.70 -5.45 -3.24
N LEU A 15 7.53 -6.18 -2.49
CA LEU A 15 7.39 -7.62 -2.26
C LEU A 15 6.50 -7.86 -1.05
N PHE A 16 5.53 -8.76 -1.19
CA PHE A 16 4.64 -9.21 -0.12
C PHE A 16 4.85 -10.70 0.11
N PHE A 17 5.11 -11.08 1.36
CA PHE A 17 5.38 -12.45 1.78
C PHE A 17 4.21 -12.96 2.62
N TYR A 18 3.67 -14.11 2.24
CA TYR A 18 2.54 -14.76 2.89
C TYR A 18 3.00 -16.13 3.40
N ASP A 19 2.53 -16.50 4.59
CA ASP A 19 2.90 -17.78 5.20
C ASP A 19 2.29 -18.97 4.44
N ASP A 20 1.16 -18.75 3.75
CA ASP A 20 0.53 -19.72 2.86
C ASP A 20 -0.17 -19.01 1.68
N LYS A 21 -0.36 -19.73 0.57
CA LYS A 21 -1.06 -19.26 -0.62
C LYS A 21 -2.53 -18.86 -0.34
N LYS A 22 -3.17 -19.47 0.66
CA LYS A 22 -4.56 -19.14 1.04
C LYS A 22 -4.66 -18.03 2.09
N ALA A 23 -3.52 -17.53 2.60
CA ALA A 23 -3.53 -16.48 3.60
C ALA A 23 -4.22 -15.21 3.08
N SER A 24 -5.11 -14.64 3.89
CA SER A 24 -5.84 -13.42 3.53
C SER A 24 -5.00 -12.15 3.68
N THR A 25 -3.87 -12.24 4.41
CA THR A 25 -2.94 -11.15 4.71
C THR A 25 -1.50 -11.62 4.60
N TYR A 26 -0.58 -10.71 4.26
CA TYR A 26 0.85 -10.96 4.25
C TYR A 26 1.41 -10.90 5.68
N SER A 27 2.44 -11.69 5.97
CA SER A 27 3.17 -11.66 7.24
C SER A 27 4.31 -10.64 7.20
N GLN A 28 4.89 -10.40 6.02
CA GLN A 28 5.95 -9.42 5.81
C GLN A 28 5.81 -8.72 4.47
N LYS A 29 6.35 -7.50 4.36
CA LYS A 29 6.53 -6.81 3.09
C LYS A 29 7.87 -6.10 3.05
N LEU A 30 8.40 -5.89 1.85
CA LEU A 30 9.66 -5.20 1.63
C LEU A 30 9.56 -4.31 0.39
N ASP A 31 9.99 -3.04 0.53
CA ASP A 31 10.13 -2.14 -0.61
C ASP A 31 11.49 -2.36 -1.26
N VAL A 32 11.49 -2.68 -2.55
CA VAL A 32 12.69 -2.83 -3.38
C VAL A 32 12.95 -1.61 -4.26
N SER A 33 12.24 -0.50 -4.05
CA SER A 33 12.40 0.74 -4.83
C SER A 33 13.84 1.28 -4.83
N SER A 34 14.61 1.03 -3.76
CA SER A 34 15.99 1.45 -3.60
C SER A 34 17.03 0.47 -4.13
N LEU A 35 16.63 -0.49 -4.97
CA LEU A 35 17.52 -1.50 -5.55
C LEU A 35 18.66 -0.88 -6.38
N THR A 36 19.89 -1.12 -5.93
CA THR A 36 21.12 -0.73 -6.63
C THR A 36 21.55 -1.80 -7.62
N SER A 37 21.64 -3.06 -7.20
CA SER A 37 22.03 -4.19 -8.06
C SER A 37 21.34 -5.50 -7.65
N ALA A 38 21.36 -6.47 -8.56
CA ALA A 38 20.91 -7.83 -8.31
C ALA A 38 21.96 -8.81 -8.86
N THR A 39 22.53 -9.66 -8.00
CA THR A 39 23.62 -10.58 -8.34
C THR A 39 23.19 -12.01 -8.10
N ASP A 40 23.44 -12.87 -9.09
CA ASP A 40 23.21 -14.30 -8.93
C ASP A 40 24.27 -14.90 -8.01
N VAL A 41 23.83 -15.74 -7.09
CA VAL A 41 24.70 -16.63 -6.33
C VAL A 41 24.76 -17.92 -7.15
N TYR A 42 25.98 -18.37 -7.48
CA TYR A 42 26.24 -19.54 -8.33
C TYR A 42 25.27 -20.70 -8.00
N PRO A 43 24.81 -21.47 -8.99
CA PRO A 43 23.78 -22.47 -8.77
C PRO A 43 24.21 -23.43 -7.66
N ASP A 44 23.35 -23.53 -6.64
CA ASP A 44 23.38 -24.60 -5.65
C ASP A 44 23.31 -25.95 -6.39
N GLU A 45 23.97 -26.99 -5.88
CA GLU A 45 23.99 -28.34 -6.50
C GLU A 45 22.57 -28.89 -6.78
N ASN A 46 21.57 -28.34 -6.10
CA ASN A 46 20.16 -28.69 -6.18
C ASN A 46 19.35 -27.99 -7.31
N GLY A 47 19.95 -27.14 -8.15
CA GLY A 47 19.25 -26.52 -9.28
C GLY A 47 18.25 -25.41 -8.91
N SER A 48 18.29 -24.92 -7.67
CA SER A 48 17.58 -23.73 -7.21
C SER A 48 18.36 -22.45 -7.55
N ALA A 49 17.68 -21.42 -8.05
CA ALA A 49 18.32 -20.11 -8.28
C ALA A 49 18.27 -19.25 -7.02
N GLN A 50 19.45 -18.94 -6.49
CA GLN A 50 19.68 -18.01 -5.40
C GLN A 50 20.26 -16.71 -5.94
N PHE A 51 19.76 -15.58 -5.48
CA PHE A 51 20.25 -14.26 -5.88
C PHE A 51 20.12 -13.25 -4.75
N ILE A 52 21.01 -12.28 -4.75
CA ILE A 52 21.09 -11.22 -3.75
C ILE A 52 20.65 -9.91 -4.38
N LEU A 53 19.73 -9.22 -3.71
CA LEU A 53 19.30 -7.86 -4.01
C LEU A 53 20.04 -6.89 -3.10
N MET A 54 20.83 -6.00 -3.70
CA MET A 54 21.46 -4.90 -2.98
C MET A 54 20.51 -3.71 -2.94
N LEU A 55 20.10 -3.30 -1.74
CA LEU A 55 19.26 -2.14 -1.48
C LEU A 55 20.11 -1.06 -0.79
N SER A 56 19.64 0.18 -0.79
CA SER A 56 20.35 1.27 -0.08
C SER A 56 20.42 1.07 1.45
N ASN A 57 19.53 0.25 2.00
CA ASN A 57 19.36 0.00 3.43
C ASN A 57 19.81 -1.40 3.86
N GLY A 58 20.41 -2.19 2.98
CA GLY A 58 20.88 -3.54 3.28
C GLY A 58 20.88 -4.46 2.07
N GLU A 59 21.13 -5.74 2.32
CA GLU A 59 21.04 -6.80 1.31
C GLU A 59 19.88 -7.74 1.62
N LEU A 60 19.24 -8.26 0.58
CA LEU A 60 18.19 -9.27 0.69
C LEU A 60 18.57 -10.46 -0.18
N GLU A 61 18.72 -11.61 0.45
CA GLU A 61 18.97 -12.87 -0.22
C GLU A 61 17.66 -13.62 -0.48
N LEU A 62 17.44 -14.02 -1.74
CA LEU A 62 16.26 -14.74 -2.19
C LEU A 62 16.65 -16.06 -2.84
N LYS A 63 15.84 -17.09 -2.59
CA LYS A 63 15.97 -18.42 -3.19
C LYS A 63 14.66 -18.80 -3.86
N ALA A 64 14.72 -19.12 -5.15
CA ALA A 64 13.59 -19.64 -5.91
C ALA A 64 13.61 -21.18 -5.93
N ASN A 65 12.46 -21.79 -6.24
CA ASN A 65 12.32 -23.25 -6.31
C ASN A 65 13.20 -23.89 -7.39
N ASP A 66 13.41 -23.18 -8.50
CA ASP A 66 14.19 -23.63 -9.65
C ASP A 66 14.84 -22.43 -10.38
N CYS A 67 15.78 -22.74 -11.27
CA CYS A 67 16.52 -21.76 -12.05
C CYS A 67 15.65 -20.83 -12.90
N GLU A 68 14.60 -21.35 -13.53
CA GLU A 68 13.75 -20.57 -14.43
C GLU A 68 12.87 -19.59 -13.63
N CYS A 69 12.29 -20.06 -12.52
CA CYS A 69 11.60 -19.20 -11.57
C CYS A 69 12.52 -18.10 -11.05
N GLY A 70 13.76 -18.41 -10.69
CA GLY A 70 14.69 -17.40 -10.16
C GLY A 70 15.04 -16.33 -11.19
N LYS A 71 15.34 -16.71 -12.43
CA LYS A 71 15.57 -15.77 -13.54
C LYS A 71 14.36 -14.87 -13.76
N GLU A 72 13.16 -15.46 -13.75
CA GLU A 72 11.91 -14.74 -13.97
C GLU A 72 11.65 -13.73 -12.83
N TRP A 73 11.79 -14.15 -11.57
CA TRP A 73 11.66 -13.28 -10.40
C TRP A 73 12.66 -12.12 -10.43
N ARG A 74 13.93 -12.42 -10.68
CA ARG A 74 14.98 -11.41 -10.81
C ARG A 74 14.66 -10.42 -11.93
N GLY A 75 14.24 -10.91 -13.09
CA GLY A 75 13.87 -10.08 -14.24
C GLY A 75 12.68 -9.15 -13.94
N PHE A 76 11.63 -9.65 -13.28
CA PHE A 76 10.50 -8.81 -12.87
C PHE A 76 10.90 -7.73 -11.87
N ILE A 77 11.70 -8.09 -10.85
CA ILE A 77 12.19 -7.15 -9.84
C ILE A 77 13.05 -6.05 -10.49
N LEU A 78 13.97 -6.42 -11.37
CA LEU A 78 14.77 -5.44 -12.13
C LEU A 78 13.89 -4.56 -13.01
N THR A 79 12.87 -5.13 -13.65
CA THR A 79 11.95 -4.40 -14.53
C THR A 79 11.20 -3.30 -13.77
N VAL A 80 10.62 -3.62 -12.62
CA VAL A 80 9.83 -2.64 -11.85
C VAL A 80 10.70 -1.61 -11.12
N THR A 81 11.95 -1.94 -10.82
CA THR A 81 12.88 -1.04 -10.11
C THR A 81 13.63 -0.12 -11.07
N LYS A 82 14.23 -0.69 -12.13
CA LYS A 82 15.01 0.04 -13.14
C LYS A 82 14.17 0.67 -14.26
N LEU A 83 12.87 0.36 -14.34
CA LEU A 83 11.98 0.81 -15.41
C LEU A 83 12.45 0.42 -16.82
N SER A 84 13.05 -0.76 -16.95
CA SER A 84 13.54 -1.28 -18.22
C SER A 84 13.47 -2.80 -18.22
N VAL A 85 13.06 -3.41 -19.33
CA VAL A 85 13.21 -4.85 -19.51
C VAL A 85 14.65 -5.12 -19.94
N SER A 86 15.37 -5.94 -19.18
CA SER A 86 16.71 -6.36 -19.58
C SER A 86 16.59 -7.38 -20.72
N PRO A 87 17.34 -7.23 -21.83
CA PRO A 87 17.34 -8.19 -22.94
C PRO A 87 18.20 -9.42 -22.60
N ASP A 88 18.05 -9.94 -21.38
CA ASP A 88 18.79 -11.12 -20.94
C ASP A 88 18.47 -12.29 -21.88
N LYS A 89 19.52 -12.81 -22.55
CA LYS A 89 19.41 -13.86 -23.56
C LYS A 89 18.90 -15.19 -22.99
N SER A 90 18.87 -15.32 -21.66
CA SER A 90 18.40 -16.51 -20.96
C SER A 90 16.89 -16.55 -20.75
N LEU A 91 16.17 -15.45 -21.02
CA LEU A 91 14.71 -15.37 -20.86
C LEU A 91 13.97 -15.77 -22.15
N LEU A 92 12.87 -16.50 -21.98
CA LEU A 92 11.99 -16.87 -23.08
C LEU A 92 11.20 -15.65 -23.60
N PRO A 93 10.81 -15.63 -24.89
CA PRO A 93 10.02 -14.53 -25.47
C PRO A 93 8.73 -14.21 -24.70
N GLU A 94 8.07 -15.23 -24.16
CA GLU A 94 6.87 -15.07 -23.34
C GLU A 94 7.17 -14.34 -22.01
N GLN A 95 8.30 -14.65 -21.37
CA GLN A 95 8.72 -13.97 -20.15
C GLN A 95 9.03 -12.49 -20.43
N LEU A 96 9.75 -12.20 -21.52
CA LEU A 96 10.04 -10.82 -21.94
C LEU A 96 8.76 -10.02 -22.27
N THR A 97 7.77 -10.68 -22.88
CA THR A 97 6.47 -10.08 -23.15
C THR A 97 5.75 -9.72 -21.84
N ARG A 98 5.67 -10.66 -20.89
CA ARG A 98 5.08 -10.41 -19.56
C ARG A 98 5.81 -9.30 -18.80
N MET A 99 7.14 -9.25 -18.87
CA MET A 99 7.93 -8.16 -18.28
C MET A 99 7.64 -6.82 -18.93
N SER A 100 7.47 -6.77 -20.25
CA SER A 100 7.10 -5.56 -20.97
C SER A 100 5.72 -5.04 -20.53
N GLU A 101 4.75 -5.93 -20.35
CA GLU A 101 3.43 -5.55 -19.80
C GLU A 101 3.53 -4.99 -18.38
N VAL A 102 4.33 -5.62 -17.52
CA VAL A 102 4.59 -5.16 -16.15
C VAL A 102 5.29 -3.80 -16.16
N LEU A 103 6.25 -3.58 -17.06
CA LEU A 103 6.92 -2.31 -17.25
C LEU A 103 5.91 -1.19 -17.60
N GLU A 104 5.02 -1.45 -18.55
CA GLU A 104 4.01 -0.45 -18.94
C GLU A 104 3.00 -0.17 -17.82
N LYS A 105 2.60 -1.20 -17.06
CA LYS A 105 1.77 -1.02 -15.85
C LYS A 105 2.48 -0.17 -14.80
N GLU A 106 3.76 -0.42 -14.57
CA GLU A 106 4.59 0.32 -13.60
C GLU A 106 4.85 1.76 -14.05
N LYS A 107 5.15 2.00 -15.33
CA LYS A 107 5.26 3.36 -15.90
C LYS A 107 3.96 4.14 -15.71
N LYS A 108 2.81 3.55 -16.05
CA LYS A 108 1.50 4.17 -15.81
C LYS A 108 1.28 4.49 -14.34
N ARG A 109 1.62 3.57 -13.44
CA ARG A 109 1.52 3.79 -11.98
C ARG A 109 2.39 4.98 -11.54
N ARG A 110 3.63 5.09 -12.01
CA ARG A 110 4.52 6.22 -11.68
C ARG A 110 4.06 7.55 -12.29
N ILE A 111 3.54 7.53 -13.51
CA ILE A 111 2.92 8.72 -14.14
C ILE A 111 1.70 9.17 -13.33
N MET A 112 0.83 8.24 -12.91
CA MET A 112 -0.31 8.58 -12.05
C MET A 112 0.15 9.19 -10.72
N LEU A 113 1.21 8.64 -10.11
CA LEU A 113 1.79 9.19 -8.88
C LEU A 113 2.39 10.59 -9.07
N ASN A 114 3.09 10.82 -10.19
CA ASN A 114 3.72 12.11 -10.52
C ASN A 114 2.70 13.17 -10.97
N ASN A 115 1.66 12.79 -11.71
CA ASN A 115 0.61 13.72 -12.16
C ASN A 115 -0.25 14.21 -10.98
N CYS A 116 -0.42 13.40 -9.94
CA CYS A 116 -0.99 13.84 -8.66
C CYS A 116 -0.09 14.84 -7.92
N SER A 117 1.20 14.96 -8.27
CA SER A 117 2.14 15.94 -7.69
C SER A 117 2.23 17.24 -8.50
N SER A 118 1.82 17.27 -9.77
CA SER A 118 2.01 18.42 -10.67
C SER A 118 0.75 19.26 -10.95
N THR A 119 -0.44 18.85 -10.47
CA THR A 119 -1.67 19.67 -10.63
C THR A 119 -1.95 20.65 -9.48
N SER A 120 -1.00 20.81 -8.54
CA SER A 120 -1.08 21.81 -7.46
C SER A 120 0.06 22.82 -7.57
N LEU A 121 0.03 23.67 -8.59
CA LEU A 121 0.89 24.86 -8.68
C LEU A 121 0.06 26.06 -9.13
N ASN A 122 -0.71 26.59 -8.18
CA ASN A 122 -0.93 28.03 -8.06
C ASN A 122 -1.44 28.33 -6.65
N THR A 123 -0.54 28.45 -5.69
CA THR A 123 -0.43 29.59 -4.75
C THR A 123 0.77 29.32 -3.83
N LYS A 124 1.58 30.36 -3.64
CA LYS A 124 2.90 30.39 -3.01
C LYS A 124 2.88 29.91 -1.53
N SER A 125 3.79 29.01 -1.16
CA SER A 125 4.64 29.05 0.07
C SER A 125 5.40 27.73 0.29
N PRO A 126 6.53 27.73 1.03
CA PRO A 126 7.61 26.75 0.85
C PRO A 126 7.62 25.61 1.87
N LEU A 127 8.21 24.49 1.43
CA LEU A 127 8.82 23.43 2.24
C LEU A 127 7.88 22.56 3.10
N SER A 128 7.58 21.33 2.63
CA SER A 128 7.91 20.09 3.35
C SER A 128 7.48 18.85 2.56
N SER A 129 8.36 17.86 2.56
CA SER A 129 8.29 16.50 2.02
C SER A 129 6.91 15.84 1.90
N THR A 130 6.57 15.37 0.69
CA THR A 130 5.45 14.48 0.39
C THR A 130 5.69 13.07 0.93
N LEU A 131 5.57 12.90 2.25
CA LEU A 131 5.21 11.61 2.83
C LEU A 131 3.70 11.46 2.65
N THR A 132 3.23 10.35 2.10
CA THR A 132 1.80 10.01 2.08
C THR A 132 1.41 9.62 3.51
N THR A 133 1.34 10.60 4.39
CA THR A 133 1.05 10.44 5.82
C THR A 133 -0.40 9.99 5.95
N MET A 134 -0.63 8.92 6.73
CA MET A 134 -1.99 8.53 7.11
C MET A 134 -2.72 9.74 7.73
N PRO A 135 -4.04 9.88 7.53
CA PRO A 135 -4.79 10.96 8.17
C PRO A 135 -4.56 10.96 9.68
N ALA A 136 -4.46 12.13 10.29
CA ALA A 136 -4.15 12.27 11.72
C ALA A 136 -5.14 11.52 12.63
N CYS A 137 -6.38 11.33 12.17
CA CYS A 137 -7.41 10.56 12.87
C CYS A 137 -7.43 9.07 12.52
N PHE A 138 -6.37 8.53 11.93
CA PHE A 138 -6.21 7.10 11.71
C PHE A 138 -5.71 6.41 12.98
N TYR A 139 -6.48 5.42 13.44
CA TYR A 139 -6.10 4.57 14.55
C TYR A 139 -6.27 3.10 14.15
N ALA A 140 -5.24 2.29 14.37
CA ALA A 140 -5.25 0.86 14.12
C ALA A 140 -6.01 0.11 15.23
N VAL A 141 -7.30 0.37 15.33
CA VAL A 141 -8.20 -0.14 16.38
C VAL A 141 -9.43 -0.84 15.78
N SER A 142 -10.06 -1.69 16.58
CA SER A 142 -11.29 -2.39 16.24
C SER A 142 -12.51 -1.45 16.20
N ARG A 143 -13.65 -1.99 15.73
CA ARG A 143 -14.93 -1.26 15.76
C ARG A 143 -15.31 -0.82 17.18
N GLN A 144 -15.15 -1.72 18.14
CA GLN A 144 -15.54 -1.47 19.53
C GLN A 144 -14.62 -0.45 20.18
N GLU A 145 -13.31 -0.60 20.02
CA GLU A 145 -12.33 0.35 20.57
C GLU A 145 -12.52 1.77 20.02
N ALA A 146 -12.79 1.93 18.72
CA ALA A 146 -13.07 3.25 18.15
C ALA A 146 -14.34 3.89 18.73
N THR A 147 -15.38 3.09 18.99
CA THR A 147 -16.58 3.57 19.69
C THR A 147 -16.23 4.08 21.08
N GLU A 148 -15.49 3.29 21.86
CA GLU A 148 -15.07 3.67 23.20
C GLU A 148 -14.17 4.91 23.22
N MET A 149 -13.26 5.05 22.24
CA MET A 149 -12.39 6.23 22.13
C MET A 149 -13.19 7.52 21.94
N LEU A 150 -14.21 7.50 21.08
CA LEU A 150 -15.10 8.64 20.84
C LEU A 150 -16.02 8.95 22.02
N GLU A 151 -16.39 7.92 22.79
CA GLU A 151 -17.22 8.08 24.00
C GLU A 151 -16.41 8.64 25.17
N LYS A 152 -15.17 8.17 25.36
CA LYS A 152 -14.28 8.56 26.46
C LYS A 152 -13.73 9.98 26.29
N ASN A 153 -13.50 10.45 25.06
CA ASN A 153 -12.83 11.72 24.80
C ASN A 153 -13.61 12.61 23.80
N PRO A 154 -14.83 13.07 24.13
CA PRO A 154 -15.68 13.83 23.20
C PRO A 154 -15.07 15.17 22.76
N SER A 155 -14.15 15.74 23.55
CA SER A 155 -13.46 17.00 23.24
C SER A 155 -12.40 16.86 22.14
N GLN A 156 -11.91 15.65 21.86
CA GLN A 156 -10.80 15.42 20.93
C GLN A 156 -11.26 15.20 19.48
N GLY A 157 -12.56 15.29 19.22
CA GLY A 157 -13.17 15.07 17.92
C GLY A 157 -14.16 13.92 17.97
N ASN A 158 -14.83 13.68 16.85
CA ASN A 158 -15.95 12.74 16.77
C ASN A 158 -15.92 11.90 15.48
N LEU A 159 -14.76 11.80 14.85
CA LEU A 159 -14.50 11.03 13.63
C LEU A 159 -13.18 10.29 13.71
N ILE A 160 -13.21 8.96 13.67
CA ILE A 160 -12.04 8.08 13.60
C ILE A 160 -12.05 7.34 12.26
N LEU A 161 -10.89 7.30 11.61
CA LEU A 161 -10.59 6.36 10.54
C LEU A 161 -9.90 5.14 11.14
N ARG A 162 -10.33 3.94 10.77
CA ARG A 162 -9.74 2.69 11.25
C ARG A 162 -9.74 1.60 10.18
N PRO A 163 -8.98 0.51 10.35
CA PRO A 163 -9.12 -0.67 9.51
C PRO A 163 -10.57 -1.20 9.48
N GLY A 164 -10.98 -1.68 8.31
CA GLY A 164 -12.21 -2.45 8.14
C GLY A 164 -12.11 -3.81 8.80
N SER A 165 -13.25 -4.48 9.00
CA SER A 165 -13.24 -5.88 9.48
C SER A 165 -12.65 -6.84 8.43
N ASP A 166 -12.67 -6.42 7.17
CA ASP A 166 -12.00 -7.01 6.03
C ASP A 166 -10.61 -6.37 5.86
N SER A 167 -9.56 -7.20 5.80
CA SER A 167 -8.15 -6.79 5.82
C SER A 167 -7.68 -5.87 4.69
N LYS A 168 -8.55 -5.52 3.75
CA LYS A 168 -8.25 -4.70 2.56
C LYS A 168 -8.94 -3.34 2.56
N ASN A 169 -9.93 -3.13 3.43
CA ASN A 169 -10.77 -1.94 3.43
C ASN A 169 -10.64 -1.16 4.74
N TYR A 170 -11.27 0.00 4.77
CA TYR A 170 -11.28 0.90 5.90
C TYR A 170 -12.71 1.13 6.39
N ALA A 171 -12.83 1.71 7.57
CA ALA A 171 -14.09 2.16 8.10
C ALA A 171 -13.94 3.51 8.79
N ILE A 172 -14.95 4.36 8.60
CA ILE A 172 -15.11 5.60 9.36
C ILE A 172 -16.06 5.30 10.50
N THR A 173 -15.66 5.65 11.72
CA THR A 173 -16.52 5.60 12.91
C THR A 173 -16.74 7.02 13.38
N ILE A 174 -18.00 7.42 13.53
CA ILE A 174 -18.36 8.76 13.97
C ILE A 174 -19.33 8.71 15.14
N ARG A 175 -19.31 9.74 15.97
CA ARG A 175 -20.27 9.95 17.05
C ARG A 175 -21.03 11.25 16.80
N HIS A 176 -22.30 11.13 16.45
CA HIS A 176 -23.19 12.29 16.32
C HIS A 176 -23.73 12.70 17.69
N GLU A 177 -23.75 14.00 17.96
CA GLU A 177 -24.28 14.57 19.21
C GLU A 177 -25.65 15.27 19.02
N LEU A 178 -26.20 15.26 17.81
CA LEU A 178 -27.52 15.86 17.55
C LEU A 178 -28.62 14.97 18.16
N ASP A 179 -29.35 15.54 19.13
CA ASP A 179 -30.40 14.98 19.99
C ASP A 179 -29.96 13.88 20.97
N ALA A 180 -29.37 12.80 20.47
CA ALA A 180 -28.89 11.68 21.29
C ALA A 180 -27.56 11.17 20.75
N PRO A 181 -26.57 10.87 21.61
CA PRO A 181 -25.29 10.31 21.19
C PRO A 181 -25.51 9.03 20.38
N ARG A 182 -25.20 9.07 19.10
CA ARG A 182 -25.33 7.91 18.19
C ARG A 182 -24.03 7.68 17.47
N VAL A 183 -23.52 6.47 17.59
CA VAL A 183 -22.34 6.04 16.85
C VAL A 183 -22.78 5.42 15.53
N LYS A 184 -22.13 5.82 14.44
CA LYS A 184 -22.33 5.26 13.10
C LYS A 184 -21.00 4.79 12.53
N HIS A 185 -21.08 3.76 11.71
CA HIS A 185 -19.92 3.23 10.98
C HIS A 185 -20.21 3.23 9.49
N TYR A 186 -19.25 3.71 8.71
CA TYR A 186 -19.31 3.75 7.25
C TYR A 186 -18.21 2.89 6.67
N LYS A 187 -18.54 2.06 5.68
CA LYS A 187 -17.55 1.25 4.98
C LYS A 187 -16.85 2.12 3.93
N VAL A 188 -15.53 1.98 3.86
CA VAL A 188 -14.69 2.66 2.87
C VAL A 188 -13.90 1.59 2.13
N MET A 189 -14.32 1.29 0.90
CA MET A 189 -13.72 0.25 0.09
C MET A 189 -12.52 0.78 -0.68
N SER A 190 -11.40 0.08 -0.61
CA SER A 190 -10.24 0.36 -1.45
C SER A 190 -10.49 -0.18 -2.86
N LYS A 191 -10.52 0.69 -3.87
CA LYS A 191 -10.74 0.35 -5.28
C LYS A 191 -9.60 0.91 -6.13
N GLY A 192 -8.61 0.07 -6.42
CA GLY A 192 -7.42 0.48 -7.16
C GLY A 192 -6.62 1.53 -6.39
N THR A 193 -6.59 2.75 -6.91
CA THR A 193 -5.93 3.91 -6.27
C THR A 193 -6.93 4.90 -5.65
N SER A 194 -8.18 4.48 -5.47
CA SER A 194 -9.27 5.31 -4.97
C SER A 194 -10.01 4.61 -3.83
N TYR A 195 -10.79 5.37 -3.09
CA TYR A 195 -11.59 4.92 -1.97
C TYR A 195 -13.06 5.21 -2.25
N VAL A 196 -13.90 4.21 -2.07
CA VAL A 196 -15.35 4.33 -2.28
C VAL A 196 -16.04 4.28 -0.93
N ILE A 197 -16.72 5.37 -0.56
CA ILE A 197 -17.57 5.42 0.63
C ILE A 197 -18.91 4.77 0.29
N GLU A 198 -19.28 3.75 1.04
CA GLU A 198 -20.56 3.05 0.88
C GLU A 198 -21.68 3.85 1.56
N LEU A 199 -22.35 4.67 0.75
CA LEU A 199 -23.54 5.46 1.08
C LEU A 199 -24.65 5.13 0.07
N GLU A 200 -25.87 5.62 0.29
CA GLU A 200 -26.98 5.53 -0.69
C GLU A 200 -26.54 6.01 -2.09
N ARG A 201 -25.78 7.11 -2.12
CA ARG A 201 -25.03 7.55 -3.30
C ARG A 201 -23.55 7.35 -3.05
N GLN A 202 -22.95 6.34 -3.69
CA GLN A 202 -21.52 6.05 -3.54
C GLN A 202 -20.67 7.25 -3.94
N VAL A 203 -19.63 7.51 -3.14
CA VAL A 203 -18.69 8.61 -3.36
C VAL A 203 -17.30 8.02 -3.54
N THR A 204 -16.63 8.36 -4.64
CA THR A 204 -15.27 7.90 -4.95
C THR A 204 -14.28 9.05 -4.74
N LEU A 205 -13.23 8.81 -3.97
CA LEU A 205 -12.24 9.82 -3.57
C LEU A 205 -10.82 9.28 -3.79
N PRO A 206 -9.84 10.15 -4.09
CA PRO A 206 -8.51 9.69 -4.47
C PRO A 206 -7.62 9.31 -3.26
N SER A 207 -7.93 9.76 -2.04
CA SER A 207 -7.15 9.42 -0.84
C SER A 207 -8.01 9.22 0.41
N LEU A 208 -7.43 8.59 1.45
CA LEU A 208 -8.06 8.50 2.77
C LEU A 208 -8.20 9.87 3.44
N GLN A 209 -7.29 10.81 3.15
CA GLN A 209 -7.43 12.18 3.63
C GLN A 209 -8.65 12.86 3.00
N ASP A 210 -8.91 12.62 1.71
CA ASP A 210 -10.10 13.13 1.04
C ASP A 210 -11.37 12.50 1.57
N VAL A 211 -11.34 11.22 1.96
CA VAL A 211 -12.46 10.57 2.66
C VAL A 211 -12.77 11.30 3.96
N VAL A 212 -11.76 11.60 4.78
CA VAL A 212 -11.95 12.37 6.02
C VAL A 212 -12.50 13.77 5.70
N ASN A 213 -11.89 14.48 4.75
CA ASN A 213 -12.30 15.82 4.34
C ASN A 213 -13.75 15.84 3.82
N TYR A 214 -14.19 14.79 3.12
CA TYR A 214 -15.56 14.63 2.65
C TYR A 214 -16.55 14.64 3.82
N PHE A 215 -16.31 13.84 4.86
CA PHE A 215 -17.20 13.81 6.04
C PHE A 215 -17.22 15.16 6.77
N VAL A 216 -16.06 15.82 6.92
CA VAL A 216 -15.98 17.16 7.53
C VAL A 216 -16.77 18.18 6.71
N THR A 217 -16.55 18.22 5.40
CA THR A 217 -17.19 19.18 4.49
C THR A 217 -18.69 18.95 4.38
N GLN A 218 -19.10 17.70 4.18
CA GLN A 218 -20.51 17.32 4.01
C GLN A 218 -21.34 17.62 5.25
N THR A 219 -20.71 17.57 6.43
CA THR A 219 -21.36 17.91 7.71
C THR A 219 -21.13 19.34 8.15
N ARG A 220 -20.55 20.19 7.30
CA ARG A 220 -20.24 21.61 7.57
C ARG A 220 -19.40 21.80 8.84
N GLY A 221 -18.45 20.89 9.08
CA GLY A 221 -17.54 20.92 10.23
C GLY A 221 -18.12 20.37 11.54
N ASN A 222 -19.34 19.82 11.53
CA ASN A 222 -19.88 19.12 12.71
C ASN A 222 -19.10 17.85 13.03
N LEU A 223 -18.60 17.16 11.99
CA LEU A 223 -17.62 16.09 12.17
C LEU A 223 -16.21 16.68 12.17
N LYS A 224 -15.44 16.31 13.20
CA LYS A 224 -14.06 16.73 13.42
C LYS A 224 -13.17 15.49 13.59
N PRO A 225 -12.04 15.42 12.87
CA PRO A 225 -11.07 14.35 13.05
C PRO A 225 -10.69 14.20 14.52
N PHE A 226 -10.73 12.98 15.02
CA PHE A 226 -10.33 12.64 16.39
C PHE A 226 -8.80 12.67 16.49
N ILE A 227 -8.25 13.45 17.42
CA ILE A 227 -6.80 13.60 17.62
C ILE A 227 -6.51 13.56 19.11
N ILE A 228 -5.79 12.52 19.54
CA ILE A 228 -5.16 12.48 20.87
C ILE A 228 -3.85 13.24 20.78
N GLU A 229 -3.75 14.36 21.49
CA GLU A 229 -2.45 14.96 21.80
C GLU A 229 -1.69 14.00 22.73
N THR A 230 -0.65 13.36 22.20
CA THR A 230 0.35 12.60 22.96
C THR A 230 1.44 13.51 23.49
#